data_AF-A0A972WDD1-F1
#
_entry.id   AF-A0A972WDD1-F1
#
_cell.length_a   1.000
_cell.length_b   1.000
_cell.length_c   1.000
_cell.angle_alpha   90.00
_cell.angle_beta   90.00
_cell.angle_gamma   90.00
#
_symmetry.space_group_name_H-M   'P 1'
#
loop_
_entity.id
_entity.type
_entity.pdbx_description
1 polymer ?
#
loop_
_entity_poly.entity_id
_entity_poly.type
_entity_poly.pdbx_seq_one_letter_code
_entity_poly.pdbx_strand_id
1 'polypeptide(L)'
;DVGTNAEIVLGNRDRLLACSSPTGPAFEGAQISCGQRAAPGAIERVRINSETLVARFSVIGSDVWSDEPGFEDAVQKFGVTGICGSGIIEAIAEMYLAGIISEDGVVDGSLAANSDRLIPNDRTWSYLLYDGAQKIVVTQTDVRQIQLAKAALYAGVKLLLDCAGLASVDRIRLAGAFGSHIDTKYAMVLGLIPDCDLDRVESAGNAAGTGARIALLNVAARGDIEAIVRKVEKIETAVEPKFQEYFVDAMAFPNKTDQFPKLFSVISRPAAKTTDSNPDRARRRRRRL
;
A
#
# COMPACT_ATOMS: atom_id res chain seq x y z
N ASP A 1 6.23 11.41 -4.39
CA ASP A 1 6.99 11.17 -3.16
C ASP A 1 6.01 10.62 -2.14
N VAL A 2 6.37 9.58 -1.40
CA VAL A 2 5.47 8.94 -0.45
C VAL A 2 6.08 9.00 0.94
N GLY A 3 5.41 9.72 1.83
CA GLY A 3 5.65 9.73 3.26
C GLY A 3 4.33 9.96 4.01
N THR A 4 4.40 10.65 5.14
CA THR A 4 3.21 11.05 5.91
C THR A 4 2.21 11.88 5.08
N ASN A 5 2.73 12.71 4.19
CA ASN A 5 1.99 13.21 3.04
C ASN A 5 2.59 12.60 1.78
N ALA A 6 1.80 12.58 0.71
CA ALA A 6 2.30 12.23 -0.60
C ALA A 6 2.22 13.41 -1.56
N GLU A 7 3.36 13.85 -2.05
CA GLU A 7 3.47 14.84 -3.11
C GLU A 7 3.48 14.15 -4.47
N ILE A 8 2.52 14.49 -5.31
CA ILE A 8 2.30 13.84 -6.61
C ILE A 8 2.57 14.89 -7.67
N VAL A 9 3.37 14.52 -8.67
CA VAL A 9 3.57 15.31 -9.89
C VAL A 9 3.17 14.46 -11.08
N LEU A 10 2.23 14.95 -11.88
CA LEU A 10 1.83 14.36 -13.15
C LEU A 10 2.19 15.34 -14.26
N GLY A 11 2.86 14.86 -15.31
CA GLY A 11 3.03 15.69 -16.48
C GLY A 11 4.04 15.16 -17.48
N ASN A 12 4.34 16.04 -18.44
CA ASN A 12 5.24 15.80 -19.55
C ASN A 12 5.98 17.11 -19.86
N ARG A 13 6.55 17.23 -21.07
CA ARG A 13 7.28 18.42 -21.49
C ARG A 13 6.39 19.66 -21.66
N ASP A 14 5.09 19.47 -21.80
CA ASP A 14 4.12 20.50 -22.16
C ASP A 14 3.37 21.03 -20.93
N ARG A 15 3.03 20.16 -19.97
CA ARG A 15 2.25 20.52 -18.76
C ARG A 15 2.71 19.74 -17.55
N LEU A 16 2.75 20.40 -16.39
CA LEU A 16 3.09 19.81 -15.09
C LEU A 16 2.02 20.18 -14.07
N LEU A 17 1.31 19.18 -13.55
CA LEU A 17 0.37 19.31 -12.45
C LEU A 17 0.97 18.73 -11.18
N ALA A 18 0.70 19.34 -10.04
CA ALA A 18 1.08 18.79 -8.74
C ALA A 18 -0.03 18.90 -7.71
N CYS A 19 -0.13 17.92 -6.83
CA CYS A 19 -0.98 17.98 -5.65
C CYS A 19 -0.31 17.32 -4.45
N SER A 20 -0.88 17.54 -3.27
CA SER A 20 -0.48 16.85 -2.03
C SER A 20 -1.70 16.12 -1.47
N SER A 21 -1.48 14.87 -1.06
CA SER A 21 -2.49 14.00 -0.49
C SER A 21 -2.11 13.59 0.95
N PRO A 22 -3.04 13.66 1.91
CA PRO A 22 -2.79 13.28 3.30
C PRO A 22 -2.86 11.75 3.44
N THR A 23 -1.76 11.06 3.17
CA THR A 23 -1.65 9.60 3.27
C THR A 23 -1.56 9.10 4.71
N GLY A 24 -1.13 9.95 5.64
CA GLY A 24 -0.86 9.54 7.01
C GLY A 24 0.37 8.62 7.12
N PRO A 25 0.78 8.24 8.33
CA PRO A 25 2.08 7.61 8.56
C PRO A 25 2.03 6.07 8.51
N ALA A 26 0.91 5.48 8.05
CA ALA A 26 0.70 4.02 8.01
C ALA A 26 1.80 3.28 7.23
N PHE A 27 2.25 3.86 6.13
CA PHE A 27 3.34 3.36 5.29
C PHE A 27 4.73 3.41 5.93
N GLU A 28 4.88 4.18 7.01
CA GLU A 28 6.12 4.27 7.79
C GLU A 28 6.09 3.32 9.01
N GLY A 29 5.05 2.48 9.12
CA GLY A 29 4.84 1.55 10.24
C GLY A 29 4.21 2.20 11.48
N ALA A 30 3.87 3.50 11.44
CA ALA A 30 3.16 4.13 12.54
C ALA A 30 1.65 3.87 12.42
N GLN A 31 0.94 3.83 13.56
CA GLN A 31 -0.50 3.52 13.63
C GLN A 31 -0.89 2.12 13.12
N ILE A 32 0.10 1.25 12.93
CA ILE A 32 -0.06 -0.19 12.70
C ILE A 32 0.25 -0.89 14.03
N SER A 33 -0.60 -1.84 14.43
CA SER A 33 -0.58 -2.48 15.74
C SER A 33 0.77 -3.09 16.12
N CYS A 34 1.38 -3.86 15.21
CA CYS A 34 2.73 -4.41 15.33
C CYS A 34 3.75 -3.65 14.48
N GLY A 35 3.41 -2.43 14.06
CA GLY A 35 4.21 -1.63 13.14
C GLY A 35 5.47 -1.07 13.76
N GLN A 36 6.55 -1.03 12.99
CA GLN A 36 7.80 -0.39 13.37
C GLN A 36 8.54 0.20 12.16
N ARG A 37 9.56 1.01 12.43
CA ARG A 37 10.48 1.48 11.38
C ARG A 37 11.30 0.31 10.82
N ALA A 38 11.76 0.45 9.59
CA ALA A 38 12.67 -0.50 8.96
C ALA A 38 14.00 -0.57 9.75
N ALA A 39 14.21 -1.67 10.46
CA ALA A 39 15.38 -1.98 11.27
C ALA A 39 15.52 -3.50 11.41
N PRO A 40 16.70 -4.03 11.79
CA PRO A 40 16.89 -5.47 12.00
C PRO A 40 15.78 -6.10 12.85
N GLY A 41 15.22 -7.20 12.37
CA GLY A 41 14.08 -7.91 12.99
C GLY A 41 12.69 -7.43 12.56
N ALA A 42 12.58 -6.34 11.79
CA ALA A 42 11.33 -5.96 11.15
C ALA A 42 11.02 -6.90 9.97
N ILE A 43 9.80 -7.45 9.93
CA ILE A 43 9.30 -8.14 8.75
C ILE A 43 9.20 -7.13 7.60
N GLU A 44 9.85 -7.43 6.48
CA GLU A 44 9.90 -6.57 5.29
C GLU A 44 9.30 -7.20 4.03
N ARG A 45 9.21 -8.54 3.97
CA ARG A 45 8.60 -9.29 2.88
C ARG A 45 7.65 -10.35 3.42
N VAL A 46 6.54 -10.58 2.73
CA VAL A 46 5.53 -11.59 3.12
C VAL A 46 5.01 -12.31 1.89
N ARG A 47 4.84 -13.64 1.96
CA ARG A 47 4.15 -14.45 0.94
C ARG A 47 3.16 -15.37 1.66
N ILE A 48 1.91 -15.42 1.20
CA ILE A 48 0.88 -16.26 1.79
C ILE A 48 0.48 -17.33 0.79
N ASN A 49 0.53 -18.59 1.22
CA ASN A 49 0.00 -19.69 0.41
C ASN A 49 -1.54 -19.61 0.41
N SER A 50 -2.16 -19.50 -0.77
CA SER A 50 -3.61 -19.30 -0.91
C SER A 50 -4.47 -20.49 -0.48
N GLU A 51 -3.89 -21.69 -0.37
CA GLU A 51 -4.61 -22.91 0.01
C GLU A 51 -4.55 -23.13 1.53
N THR A 52 -3.36 -23.02 2.12
CA THR A 52 -3.11 -23.27 3.54
C THR A 52 -3.26 -22.03 4.42
N LEU A 53 -3.24 -20.84 3.81
CA LEU A 53 -3.21 -19.53 4.46
C LEU A 53 -1.99 -19.32 5.38
N VAL A 54 -0.96 -20.16 5.26
CA VAL A 54 0.30 -20.02 5.99
C VAL A 54 1.18 -18.99 5.30
N ALA A 55 1.69 -18.04 6.08
CA ALA A 55 2.66 -17.06 5.63
C ALA A 55 4.08 -17.58 5.78
N ARG A 56 4.92 -17.25 4.81
CA ARG A 56 6.37 -17.13 5.00
C ARG A 56 6.77 -15.67 4.89
N PHE A 57 7.83 -15.26 5.58
CA PHE A 57 8.28 -13.88 5.60
C PHE A 57 9.80 -13.76 5.66
N SER A 58 10.33 -12.61 5.26
CA SER A 58 11.72 -12.22 5.49
C SER A 58 11.77 -11.02 6.43
N VAL A 59 12.83 -10.95 7.23
CA VAL A 59 13.10 -9.85 8.14
C VAL A 59 14.39 -9.13 7.75
N ILE A 60 14.44 -7.82 7.98
CA ILE A 60 15.64 -7.03 7.77
C ILE A 60 16.78 -7.63 8.62
N GLY A 61 17.92 -7.86 8.00
CA GLY A 61 19.09 -8.48 8.64
C GLY A 61 19.17 -10.01 8.51
N SER A 62 18.20 -10.64 7.83
CA SER A 62 18.24 -12.06 7.46
C SER A 62 18.25 -12.21 5.93
N ASP A 63 19.11 -13.09 5.43
CA ASP A 63 19.13 -13.48 4.01
C ASP A 63 18.26 -14.71 3.71
N VAL A 64 17.68 -15.33 4.75
CA VAL A 64 16.83 -16.52 4.66
C VAL A 64 15.39 -16.23 5.07
N TRP A 65 14.45 -16.94 4.48
CA TRP A 65 13.02 -16.84 4.80
C TRP A 65 12.65 -17.63 6.07
N SER A 66 11.53 -17.27 6.68
CA SER A 66 11.03 -17.86 7.93
C SER A 66 10.79 -19.38 7.89
N ASP A 67 10.59 -19.94 6.69
CA ASP A 67 10.39 -21.37 6.44
C ASP A 67 11.66 -22.12 6.01
N GLU A 68 12.79 -21.41 5.90
CA GLU A 68 14.07 -21.97 5.48
C GLU A 68 14.95 -22.39 6.68
N PRO A 69 15.74 -23.48 6.55
CA PRO A 69 16.69 -23.87 7.59
C PRO A 69 17.68 -22.75 7.93
N GLY A 70 17.92 -22.53 9.22
CA GLY A 70 18.85 -21.50 9.70
C GLY A 70 18.19 -20.13 9.96
N PHE A 71 16.89 -19.97 9.75
CA PHE A 71 16.19 -18.73 10.08
C PHE A 71 16.32 -18.35 11.57
N GLU A 72 16.15 -19.31 12.48
CA GLU A 72 16.30 -19.08 13.93
C GLU A 72 17.69 -18.55 14.30
N ASP A 73 18.74 -19.10 13.68
CA ASP A 73 20.12 -18.64 13.87
C ASP A 73 20.33 -17.23 13.26
N ALA A 74 19.78 -16.99 12.07
CA ALA A 74 19.88 -15.71 11.38
C ALA A 74 19.26 -14.56 12.19
N VAL A 75 18.15 -14.82 12.89
CA VAL A 75 17.46 -13.83 13.71
C VAL A 75 17.88 -13.84 15.18
N GLN A 76 18.74 -14.76 15.63
CA GLN A 76 19.09 -14.94 17.04
C GLN A 76 19.51 -13.64 17.76
N LYS A 77 20.20 -12.74 17.05
CA LYS A 77 20.73 -11.49 17.61
C LYS A 77 19.69 -10.40 17.84
N PHE A 78 18.60 -10.40 17.07
CA PHE A 78 17.65 -9.28 17.03
C PHE A 78 16.18 -9.70 17.10
N GLY A 79 15.86 -10.98 16.86
CA GLY A 79 14.52 -11.55 16.90
C GLY A 79 13.60 -11.06 15.77
N VAL A 80 12.34 -11.48 15.81
CA VAL A 80 11.28 -10.89 14.98
C VAL A 80 10.50 -9.93 15.86
N THR A 81 10.59 -8.63 15.59
CA THR A 81 10.21 -7.58 16.56
C THR A 81 8.99 -6.77 16.13
N GLY A 82 8.66 -6.79 14.83
CA GLY A 82 7.55 -6.01 14.29
C GLY A 82 7.43 -6.17 12.78
N ILE A 83 6.58 -5.36 12.17
CA ILE A 83 6.39 -5.27 10.73
C ILE A 83 6.71 -3.85 10.25
N CYS A 84 7.54 -3.71 9.21
CA CYS A 84 7.82 -2.39 8.63
C CYS A 84 6.86 -2.06 7.48
N GLY A 85 6.99 -0.84 6.92
CA GLY A 85 6.14 -0.34 5.84
C GLY A 85 6.01 -1.28 4.63
N SER A 86 7.13 -1.83 4.13
CA SER A 86 7.09 -2.79 3.02
C SER A 86 6.45 -4.11 3.46
N GLY A 87 6.70 -4.55 4.69
CA GLY A 87 6.12 -5.77 5.25
C GLY A 87 4.60 -5.70 5.35
N ILE A 88 4.04 -4.61 5.88
CA ILE A 88 2.57 -4.48 6.06
C ILE A 88 1.85 -4.38 4.71
N ILE A 89 2.50 -3.77 3.72
CA ILE A 89 1.99 -3.70 2.36
C ILE A 89 1.92 -5.08 1.72
N GLU A 90 3.02 -5.83 1.77
CA GLU A 90 3.04 -7.18 1.22
C GLU A 90 2.08 -8.09 2.00
N ALA A 91 2.01 -7.96 3.33
CA ALA A 91 1.07 -8.74 4.14
C ALA A 91 -0.37 -8.52 3.72
N ILE A 92 -0.84 -7.27 3.61
CA ILE A 92 -2.22 -6.97 3.24
C ILE A 92 -2.50 -7.34 1.78
N ALA A 93 -1.54 -7.12 0.89
CA ALA A 93 -1.68 -7.48 -0.52
C ALA A 93 -1.79 -9.00 -0.68
N GLU A 94 -0.95 -9.77 0.01
CA GLU A 94 -1.01 -11.23 0.04
C GLU A 94 -2.28 -11.72 0.74
N MET A 95 -2.75 -11.06 1.80
CA MET A 95 -4.03 -11.36 2.42
C MET A 95 -5.19 -11.16 1.43
N TYR A 96 -5.13 -10.13 0.58
CA TYR A 96 -6.13 -9.93 -0.48
C TYR A 96 -6.04 -11.01 -1.55
N LEU A 97 -4.82 -11.33 -2.01
CA LEU A 97 -4.59 -12.33 -3.04
C LEU A 97 -4.98 -13.75 -2.61
N ALA A 98 -4.71 -14.11 -1.34
CA ALA A 98 -5.12 -15.36 -0.73
C ALA A 98 -6.63 -15.39 -0.34
N GLY A 99 -7.35 -14.29 -0.56
CA GLY A 99 -8.76 -14.16 -0.19
C GLY A 99 -9.00 -14.07 1.32
N ILE A 100 -7.99 -13.85 2.14
CA ILE A 100 -8.13 -13.62 3.59
C ILE A 100 -8.92 -12.33 3.87
N ILE A 101 -8.72 -11.30 3.03
CA ILE A 101 -9.52 -10.07 3.07
C ILE A 101 -10.37 -9.95 1.80
N SER A 102 -11.59 -9.41 1.97
CA SER A 102 -12.45 -9.06 0.84
C SER A 102 -11.91 -7.84 0.08
N GLU A 103 -12.49 -7.57 -1.08
CA GLU A 103 -12.23 -6.35 -1.85
C GLU A 103 -12.43 -5.08 -1.00
N ASP A 104 -13.42 -5.05 -0.11
CA ASP A 104 -13.68 -3.92 0.79
C ASP A 104 -12.77 -3.93 2.04
N GLY A 105 -11.79 -4.85 2.11
CA GLY A 105 -10.79 -4.96 3.18
C GLY A 105 -11.31 -5.55 4.49
N VAL A 106 -12.37 -6.36 4.45
CA VAL A 106 -12.87 -7.07 5.65
C VAL A 106 -12.12 -8.39 5.80
N VAL A 107 -11.55 -8.65 6.98
CA VAL A 107 -10.94 -9.95 7.31
C VAL A 107 -12.03 -11.02 7.44
N ASP A 108 -11.93 -12.07 6.63
CA ASP A 108 -12.93 -13.13 6.55
C ASP A 108 -12.73 -14.18 7.66
N GLY A 109 -13.47 -13.99 8.76
CA GLY A 109 -13.45 -14.92 9.88
C GLY A 109 -14.01 -16.31 9.61
N SER A 110 -14.75 -16.52 8.52
CA SER A 110 -15.24 -17.86 8.17
C SER A 110 -14.10 -18.84 7.86
N LEU A 111 -12.93 -18.31 7.47
CA LEU A 111 -11.72 -19.08 7.21
C LEU A 111 -11.10 -19.70 8.48
N ALA A 112 -11.50 -19.26 9.68
CA ALA A 112 -11.01 -19.82 10.93
C ALA A 112 -11.37 -21.30 11.13
N ALA A 113 -12.37 -21.82 10.40
CA ALA A 113 -12.67 -23.24 10.35
C ALA A 113 -11.57 -24.07 9.68
N ASN A 114 -10.76 -23.45 8.81
CA ASN A 114 -9.75 -24.10 7.98
C ASN A 114 -8.32 -23.64 8.29
N SER A 115 -8.13 -22.63 9.13
CA SER A 115 -6.82 -22.09 9.49
C SER A 115 -6.83 -21.48 10.88
N ASP A 116 -5.85 -21.85 11.70
CA ASP A 116 -5.59 -21.30 13.03
C ASP A 116 -5.02 -19.86 13.00
N ARG A 117 -4.69 -19.36 11.81
CA ARG A 117 -4.14 -18.02 11.61
C ARG A 117 -5.18 -16.92 11.75
N LEU A 118 -6.46 -17.25 11.65
CA LEU A 118 -7.55 -16.28 11.81
C LEU A 118 -7.99 -16.29 13.26
N ILE A 119 -7.66 -15.23 13.98
CA ILE A 119 -7.96 -15.10 15.41
C ILE A 119 -9.08 -14.09 15.64
N PRO A 120 -10.07 -14.40 16.50
CA PRO A 120 -11.07 -13.43 16.92
C PRO A 120 -10.41 -12.21 17.58
N ASN A 121 -10.86 -11.02 17.22
CA ASN A 121 -10.41 -9.75 17.79
C ASN A 121 -11.64 -8.84 17.99
N ASP A 122 -12.21 -8.90 19.19
CA ASP A 122 -13.50 -8.30 19.55
C ASP A 122 -14.63 -8.69 18.58
N ARG A 123 -15.10 -7.73 17.78
CA ARG A 123 -16.17 -7.91 16.77
C ARG A 123 -15.61 -8.17 15.37
N THR A 124 -14.30 -8.36 15.26
CA THR A 124 -13.56 -8.49 14.01
C THR A 124 -12.63 -9.69 14.08
N TRP A 125 -11.82 -9.87 13.04
CA TRP A 125 -10.82 -10.92 12.93
C TRP A 125 -9.47 -10.31 12.62
N SER A 126 -8.40 -10.97 13.08
CA SER A 126 -7.02 -10.62 12.76
C SER A 126 -6.32 -11.82 12.14
N TYR A 127 -5.30 -11.55 11.33
CA TYR A 127 -4.44 -12.58 10.74
C TYR A 127 -3.14 -12.68 11.54
N LEU A 128 -2.81 -13.87 12.02
CA LEU A 128 -1.58 -14.18 12.75
C LEU A 128 -0.43 -14.42 11.77
N LEU A 129 0.42 -13.41 11.59
CA LEU A 129 1.56 -13.49 10.69
C LEU A 129 2.70 -14.30 11.32
N TYR A 130 2.99 -14.09 12.60
CA TYR A 130 4.06 -14.78 13.32
C TYR A 130 3.70 -14.99 14.79
N ASP A 131 4.01 -16.18 15.30
CA ASP A 131 3.75 -16.58 16.69
C ASP A 131 5.06 -17.03 17.34
N GLY A 132 5.88 -16.06 17.74
CA GLY A 132 7.13 -16.28 18.47
C GLY A 132 7.18 -15.48 19.77
N ALA A 133 8.38 -15.10 20.19
CA ALA A 133 8.57 -14.31 21.42
C ALA A 133 7.75 -13.00 21.40
N GLN A 134 7.64 -12.37 20.22
CA GLN A 134 6.68 -11.33 19.94
C GLN A 134 5.66 -11.85 18.93
N LYS A 135 4.38 -11.78 19.31
CA LYS A 135 3.27 -12.15 18.42
C LYS A 135 3.02 -11.02 17.43
N ILE A 136 3.05 -11.32 16.13
CA ILE A 136 2.79 -10.35 15.06
C ILE A 136 1.46 -10.68 14.40
N VAL A 137 0.51 -9.75 14.51
CA VAL A 137 -0.83 -9.87 13.95
C VAL A 137 -1.12 -8.69 13.02
N VAL A 138 -1.87 -8.94 11.95
CA VAL A 138 -2.46 -7.91 11.11
C VAL A 138 -3.93 -7.81 11.45
N THR A 139 -4.31 -6.72 12.10
CA THR A 139 -5.67 -6.50 12.60
C THR A 139 -6.57 -5.88 11.53
N GLN A 140 -7.89 -5.96 11.72
CA GLN A 140 -8.85 -5.24 10.89
C GLN A 140 -8.59 -3.72 10.87
N THR A 141 -8.12 -3.13 11.98
CA THR A 141 -7.77 -1.72 12.05
C THR A 141 -6.55 -1.39 11.20
N ASP A 142 -5.54 -2.26 11.19
CA ASP A 142 -4.35 -2.08 10.35
C ASP A 142 -4.71 -2.07 8.86
N VAL A 143 -5.59 -2.99 8.44
CA VAL A 143 -6.13 -3.00 7.06
C VAL A 143 -6.81 -1.67 6.74
N ARG A 144 -7.60 -1.11 7.67
CA ARG A 144 -8.28 0.17 7.47
C ARG A 144 -7.30 1.34 7.36
N GLN A 145 -6.23 1.38 8.15
CA GLN A 145 -5.22 2.43 8.06
C GLN A 145 -4.51 2.42 6.69
N ILE A 146 -4.18 1.23 6.19
CA ILE A 146 -3.58 1.09 4.87
C ILE A 146 -4.55 1.46 3.75
N GLN A 147 -5.84 1.10 3.87
CA GLN A 147 -6.87 1.54 2.92
C GLN A 147 -7.00 3.07 2.86
N LEU A 148 -7.05 3.75 4.01
CA LEU A 148 -7.14 5.21 4.08
C LEU A 148 -5.91 5.85 3.40
N ALA A 149 -4.72 5.36 3.73
CA ALA A 149 -3.47 5.88 3.19
C ALA A 149 -3.38 5.69 1.68
N LYS A 150 -3.66 4.48 1.19
CA LYS A 150 -3.57 4.19 -0.25
C LYS A 150 -4.68 4.88 -1.04
N ALA A 151 -5.88 5.03 -0.47
CA ALA A 151 -6.99 5.73 -1.10
C ALA A 151 -6.66 7.21 -1.32
N ALA A 152 -6.05 7.87 -0.33
CA ALA A 152 -5.64 9.28 -0.44
C ALA A 152 -4.62 9.50 -1.56
N LEU A 153 -3.62 8.61 -1.68
CA LEU A 153 -2.63 8.67 -2.75
C LEU A 153 -3.28 8.44 -4.12
N TYR A 154 -4.06 7.37 -4.26
CA TYR A 154 -4.72 7.04 -5.52
C TYR A 154 -5.66 8.14 -5.99
N ALA A 155 -6.47 8.69 -5.08
CA ALA A 155 -7.40 9.77 -5.37
C ALA A 155 -6.67 11.02 -5.88
N GLY A 156 -5.51 11.34 -5.29
CA GLY A 156 -4.65 12.42 -5.77
C GLY A 156 -4.16 12.18 -7.20
N VAL A 157 -3.70 10.96 -7.51
CA VAL A 157 -3.26 10.61 -8.86
C VAL A 157 -4.42 10.67 -9.86
N LYS A 158 -5.59 10.14 -9.51
CA LYS A 158 -6.78 10.11 -10.36
C LYS A 158 -7.30 11.52 -10.65
N LEU A 159 -7.27 12.39 -9.65
CA LEU A 159 -7.62 13.80 -9.79
C LEU A 159 -6.69 14.49 -10.79
N LEU A 160 -5.37 14.29 -10.68
CA LEU A 160 -4.43 14.89 -11.64
C LEU A 160 -4.66 14.35 -13.07
N LEU A 161 -4.94 13.06 -13.22
CA LEU A 161 -5.28 12.46 -14.51
C LEU A 161 -6.52 13.11 -15.14
N ASP A 162 -7.58 13.29 -14.35
CA ASP A 162 -8.83 13.94 -14.78
C ASP A 162 -8.58 15.41 -15.18
N CYS A 163 -7.84 16.18 -14.36
CA CYS A 163 -7.44 17.55 -14.67
C CYS A 163 -6.56 17.66 -15.94
N ALA A 164 -5.76 16.62 -16.23
CA ALA A 164 -4.94 16.54 -17.43
C ALA A 164 -5.71 16.04 -18.67
N GLY A 165 -6.94 15.54 -18.49
CA GLY A 165 -7.69 14.87 -19.56
C GLY A 165 -7.05 13.55 -20.02
N LEU A 166 -6.33 12.87 -19.11
CA LEU A 166 -5.60 11.64 -19.40
C LEU A 166 -6.32 10.43 -18.78
N ALA A 167 -6.41 9.35 -19.54
CA ALA A 167 -7.00 8.10 -19.06
C ALA A 167 -6.01 7.22 -18.27
N SER A 168 -4.70 7.33 -18.57
CA SER A 168 -3.66 6.47 -18.02
C SER A 168 -2.30 7.15 -17.98
N VAL A 169 -1.35 6.50 -17.32
CA VAL A 169 0.07 6.92 -17.26
C VAL A 169 0.96 5.92 -17.99
N ASP A 170 1.97 6.43 -18.69
CA ASP A 170 2.97 5.59 -19.35
C ASP A 170 4.04 5.08 -18.40
N ARG A 171 4.39 5.85 -17.36
CA ARG A 171 5.50 5.57 -16.44
C ARG A 171 5.17 6.10 -15.05
N ILE A 172 5.66 5.40 -14.04
CA ILE A 172 5.54 5.79 -12.64
C ILE A 172 6.92 5.80 -12.00
N ARG A 173 7.18 6.83 -11.19
CA ARG A 173 8.41 6.95 -10.40
C ARG A 173 8.05 7.15 -8.93
N LEU A 174 8.42 6.18 -8.10
CA LEU A 174 8.20 6.22 -6.65
C LEU A 174 9.45 6.79 -5.98
N ALA A 175 9.31 7.97 -5.37
CA ALA A 175 10.37 8.61 -4.59
C ALA A 175 10.09 8.48 -3.08
N GLY A 176 11.11 8.80 -2.29
CA GLY A 176 11.06 8.77 -0.84
C GLY A 176 11.66 7.50 -0.25
N ALA A 177 11.89 7.50 1.07
CA ALA A 177 12.40 6.33 1.78
C ALA A 177 11.49 5.11 1.56
N PHE A 178 10.18 5.35 1.54
CA PHE A 178 9.19 4.33 1.21
C PHE A 178 9.33 3.78 -0.22
N GLY A 179 9.40 4.67 -1.22
CA GLY A 179 9.49 4.29 -2.63
C GLY A 179 10.75 3.51 -3.00
N SER A 180 11.76 3.47 -2.12
CA SER A 180 13.04 2.77 -2.34
C SER A 180 12.99 1.27 -2.05
N HIS A 181 12.03 0.80 -1.23
CA HIS A 181 12.01 -0.58 -0.73
C HIS A 181 10.71 -1.33 -1.04
N ILE A 182 9.71 -0.64 -1.59
CA ILE A 182 8.45 -1.24 -1.98
C ILE A 182 8.56 -2.05 -3.28
N ASP A 183 7.96 -3.23 -3.29
CA ASP A 183 7.76 -4.00 -4.51
C ASP A 183 6.55 -3.42 -5.27
N THR A 184 6.80 -3.03 -6.52
CA THR A 184 5.85 -2.30 -7.36
C THR A 184 4.62 -3.12 -7.73
N LYS A 185 4.74 -4.46 -7.79
CA LYS A 185 3.61 -5.37 -7.99
C LYS A 185 2.64 -5.25 -6.82
N TYR A 186 3.14 -5.33 -5.58
CA TYR A 186 2.29 -5.24 -4.39
C TYR A 186 1.72 -3.84 -4.16
N ALA A 187 2.47 -2.79 -4.52
CA ALA A 187 1.94 -1.43 -4.56
C ALA A 187 0.70 -1.34 -5.47
N MET A 188 0.75 -1.96 -6.64
CA MET A 188 -0.35 -1.98 -7.60
C MET A 188 -1.50 -2.88 -7.16
N VAL A 189 -1.23 -4.04 -6.55
CA VAL A 189 -2.25 -4.92 -5.94
C VAL A 189 -3.08 -4.20 -4.89
N LEU A 190 -2.43 -3.40 -4.03
CA LEU A 190 -3.16 -2.59 -3.07
C LEU A 190 -3.94 -1.43 -3.71
N GLY A 191 -3.64 -1.08 -4.96
CA GLY A 191 -4.13 0.15 -5.59
C GLY A 191 -3.51 1.41 -4.98
N LEU A 192 -2.23 1.34 -4.60
CA LEU A 192 -1.44 2.50 -4.19
C LEU A 192 -1.13 3.40 -5.40
N ILE A 193 -0.95 2.77 -6.56
CA ILE A 193 -0.63 3.40 -7.83
C ILE A 193 -1.66 2.97 -8.89
N PRO A 194 -1.93 3.80 -9.92
CA PRO A 194 -2.78 3.40 -11.04
C PRO A 194 -2.17 2.24 -11.83
N ASP A 195 -3.03 1.58 -12.59
CA ASP A 195 -2.63 0.50 -13.49
C ASP A 195 -1.59 1.00 -14.50
N CYS A 196 -0.46 0.32 -14.55
CA CYS A 196 0.67 0.65 -15.41
C CYS A 196 1.43 -0.63 -15.75
N ASP A 197 2.25 -0.61 -16.80
CA ASP A 197 3.12 -1.76 -17.07
C ASP A 197 4.15 -1.83 -15.95
N LEU A 198 4.29 -2.99 -15.28
CA LEU A 198 5.13 -3.12 -14.09
C LEU A 198 6.61 -2.79 -14.36
N ASP A 199 7.08 -3.05 -15.58
CA ASP A 199 8.42 -2.69 -16.06
C ASP A 199 8.65 -1.17 -16.19
N ARG A 200 7.57 -0.38 -16.18
CA ARG A 200 7.59 1.09 -16.24
C ARG A 200 7.35 1.76 -14.89
N VAL A 201 7.21 0.99 -13.82
CA VAL A 201 7.14 1.47 -12.44
C VAL A 201 8.52 1.27 -11.80
N GLU A 202 9.21 2.37 -11.52
CA GLU A 202 10.57 2.31 -10.98
C GLU A 202 10.70 3.18 -9.72
N SER A 203 11.66 2.81 -8.87
CA SER A 203 12.06 3.67 -7.76
C SER A 203 12.96 4.81 -8.25
N ALA A 204 12.67 6.03 -7.80
CA ALA A 204 13.55 7.19 -7.95
C ALA A 204 14.44 7.42 -6.72
N GLY A 205 14.34 6.57 -5.70
CA GLY A 205 15.08 6.70 -4.45
C GLY A 205 14.83 8.03 -3.73
N ASN A 206 15.87 8.56 -3.10
CA ASN A 206 15.87 9.90 -2.52
C ASN A 206 16.04 10.97 -3.62
N ALA A 207 14.94 11.26 -4.33
CA ALA A 207 14.90 12.26 -5.40
C ALA A 207 15.25 13.67 -4.89
N ALA A 208 14.78 14.04 -3.69
CA ALA A 208 15.08 15.33 -3.08
C ALA A 208 16.59 15.51 -2.82
N GLY A 209 17.25 14.51 -2.23
CA GLY A 209 18.70 14.53 -2.01
C GLY A 209 19.49 14.57 -3.33
N THR A 210 19.02 13.85 -4.35
CA THR A 210 19.62 13.89 -5.69
C THR A 210 19.49 15.28 -6.33
N GLY A 211 18.31 15.90 -6.25
CA GLY A 211 18.07 17.27 -6.72
C GLY A 211 18.94 18.30 -5.99
N ALA A 212 19.08 18.19 -4.67
CA ALA A 212 19.96 19.05 -3.89
C ALA A 212 21.43 18.93 -4.32
N ARG A 213 21.91 17.71 -4.59
CA ARG A 213 23.26 17.48 -5.13
C ARG A 213 23.45 18.12 -6.50
N ILE A 214 22.46 18.02 -7.39
CA ILE A 214 22.49 18.66 -8.72
C ILE A 214 22.60 20.19 -8.56
N ALA A 215 21.75 20.80 -7.74
CA ALA A 215 21.77 22.24 -7.50
C ALA A 215 23.07 22.72 -6.82
N LEU A 216 23.66 21.90 -5.95
CA LEU A 216 24.93 22.20 -5.29
C LEU A 216 26.10 22.24 -6.30
N LEU A 217 26.17 21.23 -7.17
CA LEU A 217 27.31 21.02 -8.08
C LEU A 217 27.17 21.73 -9.44
N ASN A 218 25.97 22.15 -9.83
CA ASN A 218 25.70 22.81 -11.10
C ASN A 218 24.89 24.10 -10.89
N VAL A 219 25.55 25.25 -11.09
CA VAL A 219 24.93 26.57 -10.93
C VAL A 219 23.84 26.82 -11.99
N ALA A 220 24.04 26.38 -13.23
CA ALA A 220 23.06 26.57 -14.30
C ALA A 220 21.75 25.80 -14.01
N ALA A 221 21.86 24.60 -13.43
CA ALA A 221 20.71 23.78 -13.05
C ALA A 221 19.79 24.46 -12.03
N ARG A 222 20.29 25.43 -11.24
CA ARG A 222 19.45 26.21 -10.31
C ARG A 222 18.41 27.05 -11.07
N GLY A 223 18.84 27.70 -12.14
CA GLY A 223 17.94 28.47 -13.01
C GLY A 223 16.89 27.59 -13.69
N ASP A 224 17.30 26.39 -14.14
CA ASP A 224 16.38 25.41 -14.73
C ASP A 224 15.32 24.95 -13.71
N ILE A 225 15.74 24.61 -12.48
CA ILE A 225 14.82 24.22 -11.40
C ILE A 225 13.84 25.35 -11.09
N GLU A 226 14.31 26.59 -10.94
CA GLU A 226 13.45 27.75 -10.70
C GLU A 226 12.43 27.95 -11.83
N ALA A 227 12.86 27.80 -13.08
CA ALA A 227 11.99 27.91 -14.24
C ALA A 227 10.93 26.79 -14.29
N ILE A 228 11.30 25.55 -13.92
CA ILE A 228 10.37 24.42 -13.84
C ILE A 228 9.32 24.65 -12.75
N VAL A 229 9.73 25.07 -11.55
CA VAL A 229 8.82 25.30 -10.41
C VAL A 229 7.72 26.30 -10.78
N ARG A 230 8.05 27.35 -11.53
CA ARG A 230 7.09 28.37 -12.00
C ARG A 230 6.05 27.85 -12.99
N LYS A 231 6.30 26.70 -13.64
CA LYS A 231 5.38 26.06 -14.58
C LYS A 231 4.46 25.01 -13.92
N VAL A 232 4.71 24.67 -12.66
CA VAL A 232 3.90 23.68 -11.94
C VAL A 232 2.54 24.29 -11.60
N GLU A 233 1.49 23.68 -12.12
CA GLU A 233 0.10 23.98 -11.77
C GLU A 233 -0.28 23.18 -10.51
N LYS A 234 -0.54 23.89 -9.42
CA LYS A 234 -0.97 23.27 -8.17
C LYS A 234 -2.47 22.99 -8.20
N ILE A 235 -2.85 21.74 -7.94
CA ILE A 235 -4.24 21.32 -7.73
C ILE A 235 -4.48 21.10 -6.23
N GLU A 236 -5.49 21.77 -5.68
CA GLU A 236 -5.81 21.75 -4.25
C GLU A 236 -6.89 20.71 -3.95
N THR A 237 -6.44 19.50 -3.58
CA THR A 237 -7.29 18.33 -3.29
C THR A 237 -8.47 18.62 -2.36
N ALA A 238 -8.29 19.50 -1.37
CA ALA A 238 -9.31 19.83 -0.38
C ALA A 238 -10.55 20.57 -0.93
N VAL A 239 -10.42 21.27 -2.07
CA VAL A 239 -11.52 22.02 -2.70
C VAL A 239 -12.09 21.32 -3.93
N GLU A 240 -11.47 20.20 -4.35
CA GLU A 240 -11.83 19.48 -5.57
C GLU A 240 -13.00 18.52 -5.32
N PRO A 241 -14.18 18.74 -5.93
CA PRO A 241 -15.39 17.97 -5.61
C PRO A 241 -15.26 16.46 -5.83
N LYS A 242 -14.48 16.05 -6.84
CA LYS A 242 -14.28 14.64 -7.20
C LYS A 242 -13.30 13.89 -6.31
N PHE A 243 -12.50 14.58 -5.50
CA PHE A 243 -11.48 13.92 -4.67
C PHE A 243 -12.11 12.88 -3.73
N GLN A 244 -13.23 13.23 -3.10
CA GLN A 244 -13.93 12.32 -2.19
C GLN A 244 -14.50 11.09 -2.90
N GLU A 245 -14.99 11.25 -4.14
CA GLU A 245 -15.47 10.14 -4.97
C GLU A 245 -14.33 9.17 -5.28
N TYR A 246 -13.21 9.68 -5.81
CA TYR A 246 -12.03 8.86 -6.08
C TYR A 246 -11.46 8.19 -4.83
N PHE A 247 -11.50 8.88 -3.68
CA PHE A 247 -11.07 8.32 -2.40
C PHE A 247 -11.95 7.13 -1.99
N VAL A 248 -13.28 7.26 -2.07
CA VAL A 248 -14.21 6.18 -1.70
C VAL A 248 -14.01 4.96 -2.60
N ASP A 249 -13.90 5.16 -3.92
CA ASP A 249 -13.63 4.08 -4.87
C ASP A 249 -12.28 3.41 -4.59
N ALA A 250 -11.28 4.22 -4.25
CA ALA A 250 -9.95 3.74 -3.92
C ALA A 250 -9.83 3.12 -2.52
N MET A 251 -10.91 2.99 -1.73
CA MET A 251 -10.86 2.19 -0.49
C MET A 251 -10.84 0.68 -0.77
N ALA A 252 -11.45 0.24 -1.87
CA ALA A 252 -11.48 -1.17 -2.28
C ALA A 252 -10.13 -1.63 -2.86
N PHE A 253 -9.78 -2.91 -2.81
CA PHE A 253 -8.53 -3.46 -3.36
C PHE A 253 -8.72 -4.09 -4.75
N PRO A 254 -7.98 -3.67 -5.81
CA PRO A 254 -7.14 -2.46 -5.86
C PRO A 254 -7.96 -1.16 -5.92
N ASN A 255 -9.16 -1.21 -6.51
CA ASN A 255 -10.12 -0.10 -6.60
C ASN A 255 -11.52 -0.66 -6.91
N LYS A 256 -12.59 0.09 -6.61
CA LYS A 256 -13.98 -0.32 -6.88
C LYS A 256 -14.40 -0.16 -8.35
N THR A 257 -13.88 0.87 -9.02
CA THR A 257 -14.30 1.29 -10.36
C THR A 257 -13.22 1.04 -11.41
N ASP A 258 -11.97 1.38 -11.12
CA ASP A 258 -10.84 1.14 -12.03
C ASP A 258 -10.48 -0.36 -12.08
N GLN A 259 -10.32 -0.93 -13.28
CA GLN A 259 -10.30 -2.38 -13.50
C GLN A 259 -8.92 -3.06 -13.42
N PHE A 260 -7.83 -2.30 -13.53
CA PHE A 260 -6.44 -2.78 -13.50
C PHE A 260 -6.12 -3.95 -14.47
N PRO A 261 -6.43 -3.83 -15.78
CA PRO A 261 -6.20 -4.89 -16.74
C PRO A 261 -4.72 -5.30 -16.87
N LYS A 262 -3.76 -4.38 -16.74
CA LYS A 262 -2.33 -4.71 -16.83
C LYS A 262 -1.88 -5.53 -15.64
N LEU A 263 -2.29 -5.15 -14.43
CA LEU A 263 -2.06 -5.97 -13.23
C LEU A 263 -2.66 -7.38 -13.38
N PHE A 264 -3.93 -7.49 -13.74
CA PHE A 264 -4.59 -8.81 -13.83
C PHE A 264 -4.23 -9.61 -15.09
N SER A 265 -3.39 -9.07 -15.97
CA SER A 265 -2.72 -9.84 -17.03
C SER A 265 -1.50 -10.62 -16.50
N VAL A 266 -0.92 -10.20 -15.37
CA VAL A 266 0.29 -10.82 -14.79
C VAL A 266 0.02 -11.59 -13.51
N ILE A 267 -1.11 -11.33 -12.84
CA ILE A 267 -1.54 -12.06 -11.64
C ILE A 267 -3.01 -12.47 -11.73
N SER A 268 -3.37 -13.53 -11.01
CA SER A 268 -4.75 -13.98 -10.90
C SER A 268 -5.57 -13.06 -10.00
N ARG A 269 -6.73 -12.59 -10.47
CA ARG A 269 -7.68 -11.84 -9.64
C ARG A 269 -8.34 -12.76 -8.61
N PRO A 270 -8.41 -12.37 -7.33
CA PRO A 270 -9.14 -13.14 -6.32
C PRO A 270 -10.63 -13.26 -6.66
N ALA A 271 -11.25 -14.38 -6.28
CA ALA A 271 -12.69 -14.54 -6.41
C ALA A 271 -13.44 -13.50 -5.57
N ALA A 272 -14.50 -12.92 -6.12
CA ALA A 272 -15.30 -11.94 -5.41
C ALA A 272 -15.95 -12.57 -4.17
N LYS A 273 -15.63 -12.03 -2.99
CA LYS A 273 -16.25 -12.42 -1.73
C LYS A 273 -17.37 -11.46 -1.37
N THR A 274 -18.61 -11.94 -1.30
CA THR A 274 -19.68 -11.24 -0.57
C THR A 274 -19.50 -11.53 0.91
N THR A 275 -18.71 -10.71 1.61
CA THR A 275 -18.70 -10.74 3.08
C THR A 275 -20.00 -10.11 3.56
N ASP A 276 -20.88 -10.92 4.15
CA ASP A 276 -22.10 -10.45 4.81
C ASP A 276 -21.69 -9.51 5.95
N SER A 277 -21.67 -8.21 5.68
CA SER A 277 -21.36 -7.21 6.68
C SER A 277 -22.51 -7.14 7.69
N ASN A 278 -22.37 -7.91 8.77
CA ASN A 278 -23.13 -7.84 10.01
C ASN A 278 -24.64 -8.25 9.90
N PRO A 279 -25.06 -9.39 10.50
CA PRO A 279 -26.48 -9.82 10.50
C PRO A 279 -27.42 -8.80 11.18
N ASP A 280 -26.90 -7.89 12.02
CA ASP A 280 -27.69 -6.82 12.63
C ASP A 280 -28.07 -5.68 11.66
N ARG A 281 -27.28 -5.45 10.60
CA ARG A 281 -27.68 -4.52 9.53
C ARG A 281 -28.77 -5.12 8.63
N ALA A 282 -28.70 -6.41 8.35
CA ALA A 282 -29.73 -7.12 7.60
C ALA A 282 -31.09 -7.14 8.35
N ARG A 283 -31.07 -7.32 9.68
CA ARG A 283 -32.28 -7.26 10.52
C ARG A 283 -32.90 -5.86 10.60
N ARG A 284 -32.10 -4.79 10.59
CA ARG A 284 -32.63 -3.41 10.52
C ARG A 284 -33.27 -3.08 9.18
N ARG A 285 -32.78 -3.65 8.06
CA ARG A 285 -33.36 -3.45 6.73
C ARG A 285 -34.70 -4.18 6.55
N ARG A 286 -34.87 -5.36 7.16
CA ARG A 286 -36.15 -6.10 7.17
C ARG A 286 -37.22 -5.55 8.13
N ARG A 287 -36.87 -4.67 9.07
CA ARG A 287 -37.84 -4.01 9.97
C ARG A 287 -38.33 -2.64 9.47
N ARG A 288 -37.86 -2.19 8.30
CA ARG A 288 -38.26 -0.92 7.67
C ARG A 288 -38.94 -1.12 6.31
N LEU A 289 -39.35 -2.34 5.99
CA LEU A 289 -40.24 -2.68 4.88
C LEU A 289 -41.56 -3.18 5.45
#